data_AF-E4Q277-F1
#
_entry.id   AF-E4Q277-F1
#
_cell.length_a   1.000
_cell.length_b   1.000
_cell.length_c   1.000
_cell.angle_alpha   90.00
_cell.angle_beta   90.00
_cell.angle_gamma   90.00
#
_symmetry.space_group_name_H-M   'P 1'
#
loop_
_entity.id
_entity.type
_entity.pdbx_description
1 polymer ?
#
loop_
_entity_poly.entity_id
_entity_poly.type
_entity_poly.pdbx_seq_one_letter_code
_entity_poly.pdbx_strand_id
1 'polypeptide(L)'
;MPGKKRSVVGVLIFSIITLGIYYFFWIYATSNETQQYLEKKTLSPGLELLLCIITCGLYWFYWIYKYSKIAVECQQKAGLPPEDNAVINLILSILGLGIISSMILQASLNKVWEFENSKNDSVISTN
;
A
#
# COMPACT_ATOMS: atom_id res chain seq x y z
N MET A 1 10.90 -4.00 -9.93
CA MET A 1 11.48 -2.69 -9.54
C MET A 1 10.91 -2.30 -8.18
N PRO A 2 11.72 -1.78 -7.23
CA PRO A 2 11.20 -1.32 -5.95
C PRO A 2 10.22 -0.16 -6.14
N GLY A 3 9.18 -0.09 -5.30
CA GLY A 3 8.19 0.98 -5.35
C GLY A 3 8.79 2.35 -4.99
N LYS A 4 8.11 3.43 -5.38
CA LYS A 4 8.59 4.80 -5.13
C LYS A 4 8.14 5.27 -3.76
N LYS A 5 9.04 5.85 -2.96
CA LYS A 5 8.69 6.44 -1.65
C LYS A 5 7.60 7.51 -1.85
N ARG A 6 6.44 7.30 -1.23
CA ARG A 6 5.34 8.28 -1.22
C ARG A 6 5.09 8.79 0.19
N SER A 7 4.90 10.11 0.30
CA SER A 7 4.49 10.73 1.54
C SER A 7 3.00 10.48 1.78
N VAL A 8 2.73 9.83 2.90
CA VAL A 8 1.39 9.55 3.43
C VAL A 8 0.54 10.82 3.56
N VAL A 9 1.19 11.93 3.95
CA VAL A 9 0.54 13.22 4.15
C VAL A 9 0.06 13.83 2.82
N GLY A 10 0.78 13.57 1.72
CA GLY A 10 0.36 14.00 0.39
C GLY A 10 -0.94 13.32 -0.05
N VAL A 11 -1.08 12.02 0.23
CA VAL A 11 -2.30 11.26 -0.12
C VAL A 11 -3.52 11.84 0.58
N LEU A 12 -3.35 12.22 1.84
CA LEU A 12 -4.42 12.74 2.67
C LEU A 12 -4.85 14.16 2.27
N ILE A 13 -3.89 15.05 2.06
CA ILE A 13 -4.14 16.43 1.63
C ILE A 13 -4.80 16.44 0.25
N PHE A 14 -4.29 15.65 -0.70
CA PHE A 14 -4.90 15.58 -2.02
C PHE A 14 -6.29 14.93 -2.00
N SER A 15 -6.55 13.92 -1.18
CA SER A 15 -7.89 13.34 -1.10
C SER A 15 -8.93 14.30 -0.52
N ILE A 16 -8.58 15.15 0.45
CA ILE A 16 -9.51 16.17 0.95
C ILE A 16 -9.74 17.27 -0.11
N ILE A 17 -8.67 17.70 -0.78
CA ILE A 17 -8.73 18.74 -1.83
C ILE A 17 -9.49 18.25 -3.07
N THR A 18 -9.37 16.97 -3.44
CA THR A 18 -9.98 16.39 -4.65
C THR A 18 -11.34 15.72 -4.41
N LEU A 19 -11.99 15.95 -3.26
CA LEU A 19 -13.25 15.28 -2.91
C LEU A 19 -13.15 13.73 -2.94
N GLY A 20 -12.00 13.18 -2.54
CA GLY A 20 -11.75 11.74 -2.45
C GLY A 20 -11.28 11.09 -3.75
N ILE A 21 -11.17 11.82 -4.86
CA ILE A 21 -10.73 11.27 -6.15
C ILE A 21 -9.29 10.75 -6.08
N TYR A 22 -8.42 11.42 -5.33
CA TYR A 22 -7.02 11.00 -5.19
C TYR A 22 -6.86 9.61 -4.54
N TYR A 23 -7.80 9.17 -3.70
CA TYR A 23 -7.75 7.82 -3.11
C TYR A 23 -7.74 6.72 -4.17
N PHE A 24 -8.50 6.91 -5.26
CA PHE A 24 -8.54 5.97 -6.37
C PHE A 24 -7.18 5.82 -7.06
N PHE A 25 -6.48 6.93 -7.28
CA PHE A 25 -5.13 6.91 -7.84
C PHE A 25 -4.14 6.21 -6.90
N TRP A 26 -4.26 6.45 -5.60
CA TRP A 26 -3.40 5.81 -4.60
C TRP A 26 -3.61 4.29 -4.52
N ILE A 27 -4.86 3.83 -4.56
CA ILE A 27 -5.20 2.40 -4.66
C ILE A 27 -4.51 1.79 -5.88
N TYR A 28 -4.75 2.35 -7.06
CA TYR A 28 -4.18 1.82 -8.30
C TYR A 28 -2.64 1.76 -8.25
N ALA A 29 -2.01 2.83 -7.77
CA ALA A 29 -0.55 2.90 -7.66
C ALA A 29 -0.01 1.85 -6.70
N THR A 30 -0.59 1.72 -5.49
CA THR A 30 -0.14 0.77 -4.48
C THR A 30 -0.36 -0.67 -4.96
N SER A 31 -1.50 -0.94 -5.59
CA SER A 31 -1.83 -2.23 -6.21
C SER A 31 -0.83 -2.64 -7.29
N ASN A 32 -0.46 -1.71 -8.17
CA ASN A 32 0.49 -1.97 -9.23
C ASN A 32 1.91 -2.19 -8.68
N GLU A 33 2.33 -1.42 -7.67
CA GLU A 33 3.64 -1.54 -7.03
C GLU A 33 3.79 -2.89 -6.30
N THR A 34 2.82 -3.28 -5.48
CA THR A 34 2.87 -4.57 -4.77
C THR A 34 2.71 -5.75 -5.73
N GLN A 35 1.89 -5.64 -6.78
CA GLN A 35 1.78 -6.66 -7.83
C GLN A 35 3.13 -6.90 -8.51
N GLN A 36 3.80 -5.84 -8.95
CA GLN A 36 5.10 -5.94 -9.62
C GLN A 36 6.18 -6.49 -8.68
N TYR A 37 6.14 -6.11 -7.40
CA TYR A 37 7.10 -6.59 -6.42
C TYR A 37 6.90 -8.07 -6.07
N LEU A 38 5.66 -8.52 -5.89
CA LEU A 38 5.34 -9.92 -5.58
C LEU A 38 5.29 -10.82 -6.81
N GLU A 39 5.27 -10.26 -8.01
CA GLU A 39 5.08 -10.96 -9.31
C GLU A 39 3.78 -11.79 -9.36
N LYS A 40 2.81 -11.43 -8.52
CA LYS A 40 1.52 -12.13 -8.42
C LYS A 40 0.51 -11.54 -9.40
N LYS A 41 0.25 -12.23 -10.51
CA LYS A 41 -0.82 -11.87 -11.48
C LYS A 41 -2.24 -11.84 -10.89
N THR A 42 -2.44 -12.36 -9.68
CA THR A 42 -3.74 -12.35 -8.98
C THR A 42 -4.16 -10.96 -8.49
N LEU A 43 -3.22 -10.02 -8.39
CA LEU A 43 -3.51 -8.63 -8.03
C LEU A 43 -3.85 -7.85 -9.29
N SER A 44 -5.12 -7.50 -9.50
CA SER A 44 -5.54 -6.73 -10.67
C SER A 44 -5.84 -5.28 -10.28
N PRO A 45 -4.87 -4.35 -10.42
CA PRO A 45 -5.02 -2.96 -9.98
C PRO A 45 -6.20 -2.24 -10.63
N GLY A 46 -6.50 -2.56 -11.90
CA GLY A 46 -7.65 -2.01 -12.62
C GLY A 46 -9.00 -2.53 -12.11
N LEU A 47 -9.08 -3.80 -11.73
CA LEU A 47 -10.31 -4.38 -11.16
C LEU A 47 -10.58 -3.81 -9.76
N GLU A 48 -9.56 -3.71 -8.91
CA GLU A 48 -9.72 -3.19 -7.55
C GLU A 48 -10.17 -1.72 -7.54
N LEU A 49 -9.64 -0.91 -8.45
CA LEU A 49 -10.09 0.45 -8.68
C LEU A 49 -11.57 0.50 -9.11
N LEU A 50 -11.94 -0.35 -10.08
CA LEU A 50 -13.32 -0.45 -10.56
C LEU A 50 -14.28 -0.86 -9.43
N LEU A 51 -13.91 -1.83 -8.60
CA LEU A 51 -14.68 -2.24 -7.42
C LEU A 51 -14.83 -1.09 -6.43
N CYS A 52 -13.79 -0.29 -6.21
CA CYS A 52 -13.87 0.87 -5.32
C CYS A 52 -14.85 1.95 -5.82
N ILE A 53 -14.91 2.15 -7.14
CA ILE A 53 -15.86 3.08 -7.78
C ILE A 53 -17.29 2.53 -7.71
N ILE A 54 -17.49 1.26 -8.08
CA ILE A 54 -18.81 0.61 -8.09
C ILE A 54 -19.42 0.53 -6.68
N THR A 55 -18.60 0.30 -5.67
CA THR A 55 -19.05 0.20 -4.27
C THR A 55 -19.15 1.54 -3.56
N CYS A 56 -18.97 2.67 -4.26
CA CYS A 56 -19.01 4.02 -3.68
C CYS A 56 -18.06 4.16 -2.47
N GLY A 57 -16.86 3.58 -2.57
CA GLY A 57 -15.86 3.63 -1.49
C GLY A 57 -16.03 2.60 -0.37
N LEU A 58 -17.09 1.78 -0.35
CA LEU A 58 -17.24 0.73 0.67
C LEU A 58 -16.16 -0.36 0.56
N TYR A 59 -15.69 -0.63 -0.66
CA TYR A 59 -14.59 -1.57 -0.90
C TYR A 59 -13.26 -1.13 -0.27
N TRP A 60 -13.11 0.15 0.11
CA TRP A 60 -11.93 0.66 0.80
C TRP A 60 -11.57 -0.15 2.05
N PHE A 61 -12.56 -0.48 2.88
CA PHE A 61 -12.36 -1.23 4.12
C PHE A 61 -11.84 -2.65 3.85
N TYR A 62 -12.32 -3.28 2.78
CA TYR A 62 -11.80 -4.57 2.37
C TYR A 62 -10.39 -4.45 1.78
N TRP A 63 -10.17 -3.41 0.97
CA TRP A 63 -8.89 -3.15 0.32
C TRP A 63 -7.77 -2.92 1.34
N ILE A 64 -7.98 -2.07 2.36
CA ILE A 64 -6.97 -1.78 3.38
C ILE A 64 -6.57 -3.04 4.16
N TYR A 65 -7.53 -3.93 4.45
CA TYR A 65 -7.26 -5.23 5.10
C TYR A 65 -6.41 -6.14 4.20
N LYS A 66 -6.86 -6.33 2.95
CA LYS A 66 -6.15 -7.16 1.97
C LYS A 66 -4.73 -6.66 1.73
N TYR A 67 -4.56 -5.35 1.56
CA TYR A 67 -3.27 -4.74 1.29
C TYR A 67 -2.33 -4.73 2.50
N SER A 68 -2.88 -4.66 3.71
CA SER A 68 -2.08 -4.86 4.93
C SER A 68 -1.48 -6.26 5.00
N LYS A 69 -2.22 -7.31 4.60
CA LYS A 69 -1.67 -8.67 4.47
C LYS A 69 -0.61 -8.77 3.38
N ILE A 70 -0.85 -8.14 2.22
CA ILE A 70 0.11 -8.11 1.11
C ILE A 70 1.40 -7.40 1.52
N ALA A 71 1.33 -6.32 2.31
CA ALA A 71 2.51 -5.64 2.82
C ALA A 71 3.35 -6.56 3.72
N VAL A 72 2.72 -7.42 4.53
CA VAL A 72 3.43 -8.46 5.30
C VAL A 72 4.13 -9.45 4.37
N GLU A 73 3.48 -9.88 3.29
CA GLU A 73 4.13 -10.74 2.28
C GLU A 73 5.31 -10.02 1.59
N CYS A 74 5.19 -8.72 1.31
CA CYS A 74 6.29 -7.91 0.78
C CYS A 74 7.47 -7.87 1.78
N GLN A 75 7.19 -7.65 3.07
CA GLN A 75 8.21 -7.69 4.12
C GLN A 75 8.91 -9.05 4.19
N GLN A 76 8.14 -10.14 4.15
CA GLN A 76 8.68 -11.50 4.14
C GLN A 76 9.57 -11.77 2.92
N LYS A 77 9.15 -11.31 1.73
CA LYS A 77 9.95 -11.44 0.50
C LYS A 77 11.25 -10.64 0.57
N ALA A 78 11.23 -9.46 1.19
CA ALA A 78 12.43 -8.65 1.43
C ALA A 78 13.34 -9.20 2.53
N GLY A 79 12.86 -10.14 3.37
CA GLY A 79 13.59 -10.64 4.53
C GLY A 79 13.49 -9.74 5.77
N LEU A 80 12.49 -8.85 5.81
CA LEU A 80 12.16 -8.02 6.98
C LEU A 80 11.22 -8.78 7.95
N PRO A 81 11.25 -8.47 9.25
CA PRO A 81 10.31 -9.06 10.21
C PRO A 81 8.87 -8.68 9.85
N PRO A 82 7.95 -9.66 9.72
CA PRO A 82 6.57 -9.40 9.36
C PRO A 82 5.81 -8.67 10.47
N GLU A 83 5.20 -7.52 10.15
CA GLU A 83 4.33 -6.75 11.05
C GLU A 83 2.86 -6.89 10.62
N ASP A 84 2.13 -7.86 11.19
CA ASP A 84 0.71 -8.09 10.85
C ASP A 84 -0.23 -7.11 11.57
N ASN A 85 -0.39 -5.94 10.97
CA ASN A 85 -1.33 -4.92 11.44
C ASN A 85 -2.68 -4.95 10.68
N ALA A 86 -2.97 -6.01 9.91
CA ALA A 86 -4.12 -6.02 9.01
C ALA A 86 -5.48 -5.91 9.73
N VAL A 87 -5.64 -6.63 10.83
CA VAL A 87 -6.88 -6.61 11.62
C VAL A 87 -7.06 -5.26 12.34
N ILE A 88 -5.96 -4.72 12.89
CA ILE A 88 -5.95 -3.39 13.51
C ILE A 88 -6.35 -2.33 12.48
N ASN A 89 -5.74 -2.36 11.29
CA ASN A 89 -6.03 -1.44 10.20
C ASN A 89 -7.50 -1.52 9.72
N LEU A 90 -8.10 -2.72 9.71
CA LEU A 90 -9.51 -2.90 9.38
C LEU A 90 -10.42 -2.25 10.44
N ILE A 91 -10.19 -2.57 11.71
CA ILE A 91 -10.98 -2.03 12.84
C ILE A 91 -10.88 -0.50 12.87
N LEU A 92 -9.65 0.05 12.79
CA LEU A 92 -9.44 1.49 12.74
C LEU A 92 -10.17 2.13 11.57
N SER A 93 -10.18 1.48 10.40
CA SER A 93 -10.90 2.02 9.24
C SER A 93 -12.40 2.09 9.48
N ILE A 94 -13.01 1.03 10.04
CA ILE A 94 -14.44 0.99 10.35
C ILE A 94 -14.83 2.04 11.40
N LEU A 95 -13.95 2.34 12.37
CA LEU A 95 -14.15 3.38 13.38
C LEU A 95 -13.98 4.81 12.85
N GLY A 96 -13.82 5.00 11.53
CA GLY A 96 -13.60 6.31 10.91
C GLY A 96 -12.14 6.78 10.92
N LEU A 97 -11.22 5.96 11.43
CA LEU A 97 -9.78 6.22 11.47
C LEU A 97 -9.03 5.58 10.28
N GLY A 98 -9.70 5.39 9.14
CA GLY A 98 -9.10 4.74 7.95
C GLY A 98 -7.87 5.46 7.39
N ILE A 99 -7.76 6.75 7.70
CA ILE A 99 -6.54 7.55 7.53
C ILE A 99 -5.35 6.89 8.23
N ILE A 100 -5.47 6.58 9.52
CA ILE A 100 -4.38 6.00 10.32
C ILE A 100 -3.97 4.65 9.75
N SER A 101 -4.94 3.84 9.35
CA SER A 101 -4.70 2.55 8.70
C SER A 101 -3.91 2.69 7.40
N SER A 102 -4.21 3.69 6.57
CA SER A 102 -3.42 3.98 5.36
C SER A 102 -2.00 4.46 5.69
N MET A 103 -1.80 5.18 6.80
CA MET A 103 -0.47 5.58 7.26
C MET A 103 0.37 4.37 7.65
N ILE A 104 -0.22 3.44 8.42
CA ILE A 104 0.45 2.21 8.87
C ILE A 104 0.83 1.35 7.67
N LEU A 105 -0.11 1.13 6.74
CA LEU A 105 0.14 0.36 5.52
C LEU A 105 1.28 0.97 4.69
N GLN A 106 1.21 2.28 4.44
CA GLN A 106 2.22 2.95 3.64
C GLN A 106 3.58 2.98 4.35
N ALA A 107 3.62 3.13 5.68
CA ALA A 107 4.85 3.06 6.45
C ALA A 107 5.48 1.65 6.37
N SER A 108 4.66 0.60 6.47
CA SER A 108 5.10 -0.79 6.30
C SER A 108 5.71 -1.02 4.91
N LEU A 109 5.03 -0.59 3.83
CA LEU A 109 5.54 -0.70 2.46
C LEU A 109 6.81 0.14 2.24
N ASN A 110 6.86 1.37 2.78
CA ASN A 110 8.02 2.24 2.66
C ASN A 110 9.27 1.61 3.30
N LYS A 111 9.13 0.92 4.45
CA LYS A 111 10.26 0.16 5.05
C LYS A 111 10.80 -0.88 4.07
N VAL A 112 9.91 -1.59 3.36
CA VAL A 112 10.33 -2.58 2.35
C VAL A 112 11.08 -1.90 1.21
N TRP A 113 10.57 -0.78 0.71
CA TRP A 113 11.20 -0.08 -0.42
C TRP A 113 12.55 0.53 -0.04
N GLU A 114 12.68 1.07 1.18
CA GLU A 114 13.95 1.59 1.70
C GLU A 114 14.99 0.46 1.85
N PHE A 115 14.59 -0.70 2.36
CA PHE A 115 15.47 -1.86 2.49
C PHE A 115 15.96 -2.38 1.12
N GLU A 116 15.04 -2.53 0.16
CA GLU A 116 15.37 -2.98 -1.19
C GLU A 116 16.27 -1.99 -1.94
N ASN A 117 16.02 -0.68 -1.81
CA ASN A 117 16.87 0.35 -2.41
C ASN A 117 18.27 0.33 -1.78
N SER A 118 18.37 0.25 -0.45
CA SER A 118 19.66 0.16 0.24
C SER A 118 20.46 -1.07 -0.18
N LYS A 119 19.79 -2.21 -0.38
CA LYS A 119 20.42 -3.44 -0.88
C LYS A 119 20.96 -3.24 -2.29
N ASN A 120 20.19 -2.63 -3.17
CA ASN A 120 20.61 -2.36 -4.55
C ASN A 120 21.80 -1.39 -4.62
N ASP A 121 21.79 -0.32 -3.82
CA ASP A 121 22.90 0.65 -3.74
C ASP A 121 24.21 -0.01 -3.26
N SER A 122 24.13 -0.95 -2.30
CA SER A 122 25.30 -1.70 -1.83
C SER A 122 25.88 -2.65 -2.88
N VAL A 123 25.05 -3.20 -3.76
CA VAL A 123 25.51 -4.05 -4.88
C VAL A 123 26.18 -3.21 -5.97
N ILE A 124 25.69 -1.98 -6.20
CA ILE A 124 26.27 -1.07 -7.18
C ILE A 124 27.59 -0.45 -6.69
N SER A 125 27.74 -0.17 -5.39
CA SER A 125 29.00 0.40 -4.84
C SER A 125 30.15 -0.61 -4.71
N THR A 126 29.87 -1.91 -4.84
CA THR A 126 30.87 -2.99 -4.74
C THR A 126 31.33 -3.50 -6.12
N ASN A 127 30.77 -2.98 -7.22
CA ASN A 127 31.20 -3.24 -8.60
C ASN A 127 31.89 -2.00 -9.19
#